data_AF-A0A7X9FYW5-F1
#
_entry.id   AF-A0A7X9FYW5-F1
#
_cell.length_a   1.000
_cell.length_b   1.000
_cell.length_c   1.000
_cell.angle_alpha   90.00
_cell.angle_beta   90.00
_cell.angle_gamma   90.00
#
_symmetry.space_group_name_H-M   'P 1'
#
loop_
_entity.id
_entity.type
_entity.pdbx_description
1 polymer ?
#
loop_
_entity_poly.entity_id
_entity_poly.type
_entity_poly.pdbx_seq_one_letter_code
_entity_poly.pdbx_strand_id
1 'polypeptide(L)'
;MRFTLYRLTALVFDAAQLILIVRAVVSFLPVNRDNRLVILLYRITEPILSPIRMMIRRVFAGHWLYLDLSPLIALVLLAILKNIVLMIIL
;
A
#
# COMPACT_ATOMS: atom_id res chain seq x y z
N MET A 1 -5.24 28.35 5.58
CA MET A 1 -6.17 27.21 5.60
C MET A 1 -5.86 26.18 4.50
N ARG A 2 -5.80 26.57 3.21
CA ARG A 2 -5.45 25.66 2.09
C ARG A 2 -4.08 24.98 2.25
N PHE A 3 -3.07 25.72 2.71
CA PHE A 3 -1.74 25.19 2.98
C PHE A 3 -1.71 24.09 4.05
N THR A 4 -2.46 24.26 5.15
CA THR A 4 -2.54 23.27 6.22
C THR A 4 -3.22 22.00 5.73
N LEU A 5 -4.31 22.14 4.94
CA LEU A 5 -4.98 21.00 4.32
C LEU A 5 -4.03 20.24 3.37
N TYR A 6 -3.31 20.96 2.50
CA TYR A 6 -2.33 20.36 1.60
C TYR A 6 -1.28 19.53 2.35
N ARG A 7 -0.69 20.10 3.42
CA ARG A 7 0.33 19.40 4.22
C ARG A 7 -0.22 18.17 4.93
N LEU A 8 -1.41 18.28 5.52
CA LEU A 8 -2.05 17.15 6.21
C LEU A 8 -2.38 16.02 5.24
N THR A 9 -2.93 16.35 4.07
CA THR A 9 -3.22 15.37 3.04
C THR A 9 -1.95 14.70 2.54
N ALA A 10 -0.90 15.47 2.24
CA ALA A 10 0.39 14.91 1.82
C ALA A 10 0.96 13.95 2.87
N LEU A 11 0.92 14.34 4.16
CA LEU A 11 1.42 13.52 5.27
C LEU A 11 0.66 12.20 5.43
N VAL A 12 -0.66 12.20 5.24
CA VAL A 12 -1.46 10.96 5.29
C VAL A 12 -1.06 10.01 4.16
N PHE A 13 -0.91 10.52 2.94
CA PHE A 13 -0.46 9.69 1.81
C PHE A 13 0.96 9.16 2.02
N ASP A 14 1.88 9.98 2.53
CA ASP A 14 3.26 9.57 2.81
C ASP A 14 3.33 8.51 3.92
N ALA A 15 2.53 8.66 4.98
CA ALA A 15 2.42 7.64 6.02
C ALA A 15 1.86 6.31 5.47
N ALA A 16 0.83 6.37 4.62
CA ALA A 16 0.26 5.18 4.00
C ALA A 16 1.28 4.49 3.05
N GLN A 17 2.05 5.27 2.28
CA GLN A 17 3.14 4.74 1.45
C GLN A 17 4.21 4.06 2.31
N LEU A 18 4.62 4.69 3.42
CA LEU A 18 5.59 4.09 4.33
C LEU A 18 5.09 2.76 4.90
N ILE A 19 3.83 2.67 5.32
CA ILE A 19 3.22 1.42 5.80
C ILE A 19 3.25 0.34 4.71
N LEU A 20 2.95 0.69 3.46
CA LEU A 20 3.02 -0.23 2.32
C LEU A 20 4.46 -0.68 2.00
N ILE A 21 5.46 0.20 2.18
CA ILE A 21 6.87 -0.16 2.06
C ILE A 21 7.27 -1.14 3.17
N VAL A 22 6.93 -0.84 4.43
CA VAL A 22 7.19 -1.75 5.57
C VAL A 22 6.53 -3.10 5.33
N ARG A 23 5.29 -3.10 4.84
CA ARG A 23 4.53 -4.28 4.42
C ARG A 23 5.25 -5.10 3.35
N ALA A 24 5.80 -4.45 2.33
CA ALA A 24 6.58 -5.11 1.31
C ALA A 24 7.85 -5.75 1.92
N VAL A 25 8.63 -4.99 2.68
CA VAL A 25 9.87 -5.48 3.32
C VAL A 25 9.59 -6.67 4.25
N VAL A 26 8.59 -6.55 5.12
CA VAL A 26 8.18 -7.64 6.04
C VAL A 26 7.73 -8.89 5.28
N SER A 27 7.15 -8.76 4.08
CA SER A 27 6.75 -9.91 3.26
C SER A 27 7.93 -10.72 2.70
N PHE A 28 9.09 -10.08 2.51
CA PHE A 28 10.32 -10.74 2.05
C PHE A 28 11.17 -11.30 3.20
N LEU A 29 11.02 -10.76 4.40
CA LEU A 29 11.74 -11.22 5.58
C LEU A 29 11.06 -12.45 6.21
N PRO A 30 11.82 -13.42 6.74
CA PRO A 30 11.26 -14.57 7.47
C PRO A 30 10.81 -14.17 8.88
N VAL A 31 9.87 -13.24 8.99
CA VAL A 31 9.34 -12.75 10.28
C VAL A 31 8.23 -13.67 10.80
N ASN A 32 8.21 -13.91 12.11
CA ASN A 32 7.12 -14.66 12.74
C ASN A 32 5.77 -13.97 12.50
N ARG A 33 4.85 -14.68 11.83
CA ARG A 33 3.51 -14.19 11.46
C ARG A 33 2.56 -14.09 12.66
N ASP A 34 2.89 -14.72 13.78
CA ASP A 34 2.11 -14.63 15.03
C ASP A 34 2.43 -13.37 15.85
N ASN A 35 3.42 -12.59 15.42
CA ASN A 35 3.71 -11.31 16.07
C ASN A 35 2.55 -10.34 15.88
N ARG A 36 2.02 -9.79 16.99
CA ARG A 36 0.91 -8.84 17.01
C ARG A 36 1.11 -7.65 16.07
N LEU A 37 2.34 -7.14 15.95
CA LEU A 37 2.66 -6.02 15.05
C LEU A 37 2.55 -6.41 13.58
N VAL A 38 3.02 -7.62 13.24
CA VAL A 38 2.89 -8.16 11.89
C VAL A 38 1.41 -8.38 11.56
N ILE A 39 0.65 -9.01 12.46
CA ILE A 39 -0.80 -9.21 12.26
C ILE A 39 -1.51 -7.86 12.05
N LEU A 40 -1.17 -6.84 12.85
CA LEU A 40 -1.75 -5.50 12.70
C LEU A 40 -1.40 -4.88 11.34
N LEU A 41 -0.13 -4.98 10.91
CA LEU A 41 0.31 -4.51 9.61
C LEU A 41 -0.43 -5.21 8.46
N TYR A 42 -0.57 -6.54 8.52
CA TYR A 42 -1.39 -7.32 7.59
C TYR A 42 -2.83 -6.79 7.60
N ARG A 43 -3.48 -6.66 8.77
CA ARG A 43 -4.87 -6.20 8.88
C ARG A 43 -5.12 -4.80 8.32
N ILE A 44 -4.20 -3.85 8.52
CA ILE A 44 -4.37 -2.48 8.03
C ILE A 44 -4.18 -2.41 6.52
N THR A 45 -3.23 -3.18 5.97
CA THR A 45 -2.88 -3.11 4.55
C THR A 45 -3.73 -4.03 3.67
N GLU A 46 -4.30 -5.11 4.21
CA GLU A 46 -5.05 -6.10 3.44
C GLU A 46 -6.29 -5.55 2.71
N PRO A 47 -7.09 -4.61 3.26
CA PRO A 47 -8.21 -4.02 2.54
C PRO A 47 -7.80 -3.33 1.24
N ILE A 48 -6.57 -2.80 1.16
CA ILE A 48 -6.01 -2.17 -0.04
C ILE A 48 -5.36 -3.24 -0.95
N LEU A 49 -4.62 -4.18 -0.36
CA LEU A 49 -3.84 -5.16 -1.11
C LEU A 49 -4.68 -6.31 -1.68
N SER A 50 -5.71 -6.76 -0.97
CA SER A 50 -6.61 -7.85 -1.39
C SER A 50 -7.28 -7.60 -2.75
N PRO A 51 -7.93 -6.44 -3.01
CA PRO A 51 -8.53 -6.19 -4.32
C PRO A 51 -7.47 -6.13 -5.43
N ILE A 52 -6.32 -5.50 -5.16
CA ILE A 52 -5.20 -5.44 -6.12
C ILE A 52 -4.70 -6.85 -6.43
N ARG A 53 -4.49 -7.70 -5.41
CA ARG A 53 -4.07 -9.10 -5.58
C ARG A 53 -5.09 -9.89 -6.40
N MET A 54 -6.37 -9.70 -6.15
CA MET A 54 -7.42 -10.38 -6.90
C MET A 54 -7.44 -9.96 -8.37
N MET A 55 -7.22 -8.67 -8.67
CA MET A 55 -7.09 -8.18 -10.04
C MET A 55 -5.87 -8.77 -10.75
N ILE A 56 -4.69 -8.77 -10.10
CA ILE A 56 -3.47 -9.37 -10.67
C ILE A 56 -3.69 -10.85 -11.00
N ARG A 57 -4.28 -11.62 -10.07
CA ARG A 57 -4.53 -13.06 -10.26
C ARG A 57 -5.43 -13.35 -11.46
N ARG A 58 -6.44 -12.50 -11.70
CA ARG A 58 -7.33 -12.61 -12.86
C ARG A 58 -6.61 -12.29 -14.18
N VAL A 59 -5.72 -11.31 -14.19
CA VAL A 59 -5.02 -10.86 -15.40
C VAL A 59 -3.86 -11.79 -15.79
N PHE A 60 -3.10 -12.31 -14.82
CA PHE A 60 -1.83 -13.00 -15.06
C PHE A 60 -1.89 -14.54 -14.99
N ALA A 61 -3.09 -15.14 -15.13
CA ALA A 61 -3.29 -16.59 -15.28
C ALA A 61 -2.44 -17.49 -14.32
N GLY A 62 -2.33 -17.08 -13.05
CA GLY A 62 -1.97 -17.94 -11.92
C GLY A 62 -0.52 -18.45 -11.79
N HIS A 63 0.34 -18.34 -12.80
CA HIS A 63 1.61 -19.11 -12.80
C HIS A 63 2.82 -18.43 -12.15
N TRP A 64 2.83 -17.10 -11.97
CA TRP A 64 4.06 -16.36 -11.57
C TRP A 64 4.02 -15.73 -10.16
N LEU A 65 2.94 -15.92 -9.40
CA LEU A 65 2.64 -15.04 -8.25
C LEU A 65 2.91 -15.68 -6.88
N TYR A 66 4.06 -16.34 -6.71
CA TYR A 66 4.57 -16.61 -5.36
C TYR A 66 5.14 -15.34 -4.70
N LEU A 67 5.51 -14.34 -5.52
CA LEU A 67 5.86 -13.00 -5.05
C LEU A 67 4.61 -12.12 -5.02
N ASP A 68 4.24 -11.67 -3.83
CA ASP A 68 3.20 -10.67 -3.63
C ASP A 68 3.67 -9.33 -4.21
N LEU A 69 3.43 -9.10 -5.51
CA LEU A 69 3.68 -7.80 -6.18
C LEU A 69 2.62 -6.74 -5.83
N SER A 70 1.57 -7.12 -5.11
CA SER A 70 0.48 -6.23 -4.72
C SER A 70 0.94 -4.97 -3.98
N PRO A 71 1.90 -5.01 -3.03
CA PRO A 71 2.42 -3.81 -2.38
C PRO A 71 3.08 -2.83 -3.35
N LEU A 72 3.80 -3.33 -4.36
CA LEU A 72 4.43 -2.47 -5.38
C LEU A 72 3.38 -1.74 -6.21
N ILE A 73 2.36 -2.47 -6.67
CA ILE A 73 1.25 -1.86 -7.42
C ILE A 73 0.48 -0.86 -6.54
N ALA A 74 0.25 -1.20 -5.28
CA ALA A 74 -0.41 -0.30 -4.34
C ALA A 74 0.39 1.00 -4.14
N LEU A 75 1.72 0.94 -4.05
CA LEU A 75 2.57 2.14 -3.94
C LEU A 75 2.44 3.05 -5.15
N VAL A 76 2.45 2.48 -6.36
CA VAL A 76 2.29 3.26 -7.61
C VAL A 76 0.90 3.91 -7.65
N LEU A 77 -0.16 3.14 -7.40
CA LEU A 77 -1.53 3.66 -7.39
C LEU A 77 -1.70 4.76 -6.33
N LEU A 78 -1.12 4.59 -5.15
CA LEU A 78 -1.18 5.56 -4.07
C LEU A 78 -0.41 6.84 -4.39
N ALA A 79 0.74 6.74 -5.09
CA ALA A 79 1.49 7.90 -5.55
C ALA A 79 0.73 8.71 -6.61
N ILE A 80 0.09 8.03 -7.56
CA ILE A 80 -0.78 8.66 -8.57
C ILE A 80 -1.94 9.37 -7.86
N LEU A 81 -2.61 8.67 -6.94
CA LEU A 81 -3.74 9.22 -6.20
C LEU A 81 -3.33 10.44 -5.37
N LYS A 82 -2.17 10.40 -4.68
CA LYS A 82 -1.61 11.53 -3.95
C LYS A 82 -1.49 12.76 -4.84
N ASN A 83 -0.87 12.62 -6.02
CA ASN A 83 -0.65 13.73 -6.94
C ASN A 83 -1.98 14.33 -7.43
N ILE A 84 -2.96 13.49 -7.79
CA ILE A 84 -4.29 13.94 -8.21
C ILE A 84 -4.97 14.73 -7.08
N VAL A 85 -4.97 14.19 -5.86
CA VAL A 85 -5.62 14.85 -4.72
C VAL A 85 -4.93 16.17 -4.37
N LEU A 86 -3.60 16.20 -4.36
CA LEU A 86 -2.84 17.42 -4.08
C LEU A 86 -3.04 18.50 -5.16
N MET A 87 -3.18 18.09 -6.43
CA MET A 87 -3.52 18.99 -7.53
C MET A 87 -4.90 19.64 -7.34
N ILE A 88 -5.89 18.89 -6.83
CA ILE A 88 -7.25 19.42 -6.59
C ILE A 88 -7.27 20.42 -5.42
N ILE A 89 -6.40 20.23 -4.41
CA ILE A 89 -6.35 21.09 -3.22
C ILE A 89 -5.63 22.42 -3.50
N LEU A 90 -4.64 22.38 -4.41
CA LEU A 90 -3.82 23.52 -4.83
C LEU A 90 -4.67 24.69 -5.34
#